data_AF-A0A6C1RTA8-F1
#
_entry.id   AF-A0A6C1RTA8-F1
#
_cell.length_a   1.000
_cell.length_b   1.000
_cell.length_c   1.000
_cell.angle_alpha   90.00
_cell.angle_beta   90.00
_cell.angle_gamma   90.00
#
_symmetry.space_group_name_H-M   'P 1'
#
loop_
_entity.id
_entity.type
_entity.pdbx_description
1 polymer ?
#
loop_
_entity_poly.entity_id
_entity_poly.type
_entity_poly.pdbx_seq_one_letter_code
_entity_poly.pdbx_strand_id
1 'polypeptide(L)'
;MPERRVVETHTVRRGDTFYELAGEYWGYPKVWPDLYILNRDAYHDPDYISPGDQIEIFNPIGNPAALTPSQTEAMLQAHVDTYKVYRSLGDQSLERGLQSGNQWLIQRGRVRINKAHWLLYSGTRFDRGFLDAYADQIDERDLRVVRGYLERFGHPELNDELIAK
;
A
#
# COMPACT_ATOMS: atom_id res chain seq x y z
N MET A 1 -2.04 -10.55 16.37
CA MET A 1 -1.58 -10.75 14.98
C MET A 1 -1.94 -12.18 14.58
N PRO A 2 -2.65 -12.38 13.46
CA PRO A 2 -2.95 -13.72 12.95
C PRO A 2 -1.64 -14.46 12.63
N GLU A 3 -1.63 -15.78 12.75
CA GLU A 3 -0.45 -16.56 12.41
C GLU A 3 -0.18 -16.48 10.89
N ARG A 4 1.05 -16.09 10.54
CA ARG A 4 1.52 -15.93 9.16
C ARG A 4 2.63 -16.95 8.89
N ARG A 5 2.43 -17.80 7.89
CA ARG A 5 3.40 -18.79 7.43
C ARG A 5 3.52 -18.71 5.92
N VAL A 6 4.75 -18.83 5.42
CA VAL A 6 5.01 -18.99 3.99
C VAL A 6 4.37 -20.29 3.53
N VAL A 7 3.56 -20.23 2.48
CA VAL A 7 2.90 -21.38 1.84
C VAL A 7 3.47 -21.67 0.46
N GLU A 8 4.03 -20.66 -0.20
CA GLU A 8 4.63 -20.76 -1.53
C GLU A 8 5.70 -19.68 -1.72
N THR A 9 6.60 -19.88 -2.69
CA THR A 9 7.50 -18.83 -3.19
C THR A 9 7.21 -18.61 -4.66
N HIS A 10 6.82 -17.38 -5.02
CA HIS A 10 6.56 -16.98 -6.39
C HIS A 10 7.82 -16.41 -7.05
N THR A 11 8.17 -16.91 -8.23
CA THR A 11 9.22 -16.30 -9.07
C THR A 11 8.61 -15.25 -9.98
N VAL A 12 8.95 -13.98 -9.73
CA VAL A 12 8.40 -12.81 -10.43
C VAL A 12 8.57 -12.95 -11.94
N ARG A 13 7.48 -12.70 -12.65
CA ARG A 13 7.36 -12.63 -14.09
C ARG A 13 7.23 -11.18 -14.53
N ARG A 14 7.45 -10.94 -15.82
CA ARG A 14 7.30 -9.59 -16.39
C ARG A 14 5.85 -9.14 -16.27
N GLY A 15 5.64 -8.03 -15.57
CA GLY A 15 4.33 -7.40 -15.38
C GLY A 15 3.73 -7.64 -13.99
N ASP A 16 4.34 -8.51 -13.19
CA ASP A 16 3.87 -8.75 -11.84
C ASP A 16 4.06 -7.51 -10.97
N THR A 17 3.11 -7.35 -10.06
CA THR A 17 3.15 -6.35 -8.99
C THR A 17 2.61 -7.03 -7.74
N PHE A 18 2.88 -6.47 -6.55
CA PHE A 18 2.24 -6.97 -5.33
C PHE A 18 0.70 -6.98 -5.44
N TYR A 19 0.11 -6.05 -6.21
CA TYR A 19 -1.32 -6.02 -6.51
C TYR A 19 -1.78 -7.27 -7.26
N GLU A 20 -1.12 -7.58 -8.39
CA GLU A 20 -1.44 -8.77 -9.19
C GLU A 20 -1.21 -10.06 -8.39
N LEU A 21 -0.09 -10.15 -7.66
CA LEU A 21 0.22 -11.33 -6.85
C LEU A 21 -0.79 -11.55 -5.72
N ALA A 22 -1.25 -10.49 -5.04
CA ALA A 22 -2.32 -10.62 -4.06
C ALA A 22 -3.65 -11.04 -4.70
N GLY A 23 -3.91 -10.62 -5.94
CA GLY A 23 -5.05 -11.09 -6.73
C GLY A 23 -4.95 -12.57 -7.09
N GLU A 24 -3.81 -12.99 -7.61
CA GLU A 24 -3.53 -14.37 -8.03
C GLU A 24 -3.60 -15.35 -6.85
N TYR A 25 -2.92 -15.03 -5.75
CA TYR A 25 -2.74 -15.96 -4.63
C TYR A 25 -3.82 -15.88 -3.56
N TRP A 26 -4.39 -14.69 -3.33
CA TRP A 26 -5.37 -14.50 -2.27
C TRP A 26 -6.78 -14.18 -2.80
N GLY A 27 -6.94 -13.95 -4.10
CA GLY A 27 -8.22 -13.58 -4.72
C GLY A 27 -8.64 -12.13 -4.48
N TYR A 28 -7.80 -11.34 -3.79
CA TYR A 28 -8.13 -9.98 -3.38
C TYR A 28 -6.93 -9.05 -3.62
N PRO A 29 -6.80 -8.44 -4.81
CA PRO A 29 -5.62 -7.65 -5.14
C PRO A 29 -5.51 -6.38 -4.26
N LYS A 30 -6.62 -5.87 -3.74
CA LYS A 30 -6.68 -4.72 -2.83
C LYS A 30 -6.01 -4.93 -1.48
N VAL A 31 -5.67 -6.18 -1.10
CA VAL A 31 -4.93 -6.48 0.13
C VAL A 31 -3.42 -6.58 -0.08
N TRP A 32 -2.91 -6.20 -1.25
CA TRP A 32 -1.48 -6.22 -1.54
C TRP A 32 -0.56 -5.51 -0.52
N PRO A 33 -0.97 -4.46 0.25
CA PRO A 33 -0.09 -3.89 1.26
C PRO A 33 0.31 -4.92 2.33
N ASP A 34 -0.56 -5.88 2.64
CA ASP A 34 -0.26 -7.01 3.53
C ASP A 34 0.82 -7.92 2.93
N LEU A 35 0.72 -8.26 1.64
CA LEU A 35 1.74 -9.07 0.96
C LEU A 35 3.08 -8.36 0.90
N TYR A 36 3.05 -7.07 0.55
CA TYR A 36 4.25 -6.25 0.45
C TYR A 36 4.97 -6.14 1.80
N ILE A 37 4.25 -5.82 2.88
CA ILE A 37 4.88 -5.63 4.20
C ILE A 37 5.55 -6.91 4.72
N LEU A 38 5.02 -8.08 4.39
CA LEU A 38 5.66 -9.36 4.71
C LEU A 38 6.96 -9.61 3.94
N ASN A 39 7.16 -8.93 2.80
CA ASN A 39 8.33 -9.04 1.94
C ASN A 39 9.25 -7.81 1.99
N ARG A 40 8.90 -6.76 2.77
CA ARG A 40 9.56 -5.44 2.71
C ARG A 40 11.04 -5.44 3.09
N ASP A 41 11.45 -6.44 3.87
CA ASP A 41 12.84 -6.57 4.32
C ASP A 41 13.75 -6.98 3.15
N ALA A 42 13.23 -7.73 2.18
CA ALA A 42 13.92 -8.05 0.93
C ALA A 42 13.66 -6.99 -0.16
N TYR A 43 12.48 -6.35 -0.17
CA TYR A 43 12.06 -5.41 -1.19
C TYR A 43 11.68 -4.06 -0.58
N HIS A 44 12.63 -3.13 -0.50
CA HIS A 44 12.40 -1.83 0.15
C HIS A 44 11.55 -0.84 -0.66
N ASP A 45 11.33 -1.12 -1.96
CA ASP A 45 10.52 -0.30 -2.85
C ASP A 45 9.44 -1.19 -3.51
N PRO A 46 8.15 -1.00 -3.20
CA PRO A 46 7.07 -1.85 -3.70
C PRO A 46 6.91 -1.78 -5.22
N ASP A 47 7.40 -0.71 -5.86
CA ASP A 47 7.38 -0.55 -7.33
C ASP A 47 8.58 -1.23 -8.02
N TYR A 48 9.50 -1.83 -7.27
CA TYR A 48 10.76 -2.35 -7.78
C TYR A 48 10.95 -3.84 -7.47
N ILE A 49 10.15 -4.65 -8.15
CA ILE A 49 10.38 -6.10 -8.28
C ILE A 49 10.72 -6.41 -9.75
N SER A 50 11.66 -7.32 -9.96
CA SER A 50 12.22 -7.67 -11.26
C SER A 50 11.97 -9.13 -11.61
N PRO A 51 11.83 -9.49 -12.90
CA PRO A 51 11.71 -10.88 -13.30
C PRO A 51 12.85 -11.75 -12.75
N GLY A 52 12.50 -12.85 -12.08
CA GLY A 52 13.44 -13.74 -11.39
C GLY A 52 13.51 -13.54 -9.87
N ASP A 53 13.05 -12.39 -9.36
CA ASP A 53 12.93 -12.15 -7.91
C ASP A 53 12.01 -13.19 -7.27
N GLN A 54 12.26 -13.48 -5.99
CA GLN A 54 11.49 -14.48 -5.22
C GLN A 54 10.62 -13.76 -4.19
N ILE A 55 9.29 -13.84 -4.35
CA ILE A 55 8.32 -13.28 -3.42
C ILE A 55 7.77 -14.41 -2.55
N GLU A 56 7.88 -14.26 -1.23
CA GLU A 56 7.26 -15.18 -0.29
C GLU A 56 5.76 -14.93 -0.25
N ILE A 57 4.98 -15.97 -0.56
CA ILE A 57 3.53 -15.96 -0.48
C ILE A 57 3.13 -16.59 0.85
N PHE A 58 2.46 -15.82 1.69
CA PHE A 58 1.95 -16.26 2.98
C PHE A 58 0.49 -16.73 2.86
N ASN A 59 0.00 -17.48 3.85
CA ASN A 59 -1.45 -17.70 3.98
C ASN A 59 -2.18 -16.34 4.07
N PRO A 60 -3.37 -16.15 3.45
CA PRO A 60 -4.07 -14.88 3.47
C PRO A 60 -4.46 -14.48 4.90
N ILE A 61 -4.65 -13.17 5.12
CA ILE A 61 -4.93 -12.63 6.47
C ILE A 61 -6.26 -13.11 7.03
N GLY A 62 -7.17 -13.46 6.14
CA GLY A 62 -8.54 -13.86 6.37
C GLY A 62 -9.34 -13.59 5.11
N ASN A 63 -10.66 -13.70 5.19
CA ASN A 63 -11.55 -13.21 4.13
C ASN A 63 -11.66 -11.68 4.27
N PRO A 64 -11.19 -10.86 3.29
CA PRO A 64 -11.24 -9.40 3.37
C PRO A 64 -12.66 -8.81 3.53
N ALA A 65 -13.70 -9.56 3.16
CA ALA A 65 -15.10 -9.16 3.38
C ALA A 65 -15.61 -9.43 4.82
N ALA A 66 -14.84 -10.15 5.63
CA ALA A 66 -15.23 -10.57 6.98
C ALA A 66 -14.01 -10.71 7.90
N LEU A 67 -13.18 -9.68 7.99
CA LEU A 67 -12.04 -9.65 8.89
C LEU A 67 -12.49 -9.53 10.36
N THR A 68 -11.85 -10.29 11.24
CA THR A 68 -11.96 -10.08 12.70
C THR A 68 -11.28 -8.77 13.09
N PRO A 69 -11.58 -8.17 14.27
CA PRO A 69 -10.94 -6.93 14.70
C PRO A 69 -9.41 -6.97 14.65
N SER A 70 -8.79 -8.07 15.10
CA SER A 70 -7.33 -8.23 15.06
C SER A 70 -6.74 -8.33 13.65
N GLN A 71 -7.50 -8.86 12.69
CA GLN A 71 -7.10 -8.91 11.29
C GLN A 71 -7.30 -7.55 10.61
N THR A 72 -8.37 -6.84 10.95
CA THR A 72 -8.58 -5.45 10.50
C THR A 72 -7.45 -4.56 10.98
N GLU A 73 -7.08 -4.61 12.26
CA GLU A 73 -5.94 -3.86 12.80
C GLU A 73 -4.64 -4.14 12.03
N ALA A 74 -4.31 -5.41 11.81
CA ALA A 74 -3.13 -5.80 11.04
C ALA A 74 -3.18 -5.31 9.58
N MET A 75 -4.34 -5.38 8.92
CA MET A 75 -4.54 -4.86 7.56
C MET A 75 -4.35 -3.34 7.50
N LEU A 76 -4.89 -2.60 8.46
CA LEU A 76 -4.75 -1.14 8.54
C LEU A 76 -3.31 -0.73 8.84
N GLN A 77 -2.63 -1.43 9.75
CA GLN A 77 -1.21 -1.19 10.00
C GLN A 77 -0.37 -1.45 8.75
N ALA A 78 -0.68 -2.49 7.95
CA ALA A 78 0.01 -2.72 6.69
C ALA A 78 -0.16 -1.57 5.69
N HIS A 79 -1.35 -0.93 5.66
CA HIS A 79 -1.58 0.27 4.86
C HIS A 79 -0.76 1.46 5.36
N VAL A 80 -0.69 1.69 6.68
CA VAL A 80 0.12 2.76 7.29
C VAL A 80 1.61 2.56 7.03
N ASP A 81 2.11 1.33 7.20
CA ASP A 81 3.51 1.01 6.99
C ASP A 81 3.89 1.18 5.50
N THR A 82 3.02 0.76 4.59
CA THR A 82 3.24 0.93 3.16
C THR A 82 3.12 2.40 2.74
N TYR A 83 2.20 3.17 3.35
CA TYR A 83 2.12 4.62 3.21
C TYR A 83 3.47 5.27 3.59
N LYS A 84 4.03 4.92 4.75
CA LYS A 84 5.31 5.45 5.24
C LYS A 84 6.46 5.17 4.27
N VAL A 85 6.48 3.99 3.66
CA VAL A 85 7.46 3.64 2.61
C VAL A 85 7.33 4.59 1.42
N TYR A 86 6.14 4.70 0.82
CA TYR A 86 5.94 5.58 -0.34
C TYR A 86 6.21 7.05 -0.01
N ARG A 87 5.80 7.51 1.17
CA ARG A 87 6.02 8.87 1.61
C ARG A 87 7.51 9.18 1.72
N SER A 88 8.26 8.32 2.40
CA SER A 88 9.72 8.45 2.53
C SER A 88 10.43 8.44 1.17
N LEU A 89 10.09 7.50 0.30
CA LEU A 89 10.65 7.42 -1.05
C LEU A 89 10.30 8.66 -1.91
N GLY A 90 9.09 9.20 -1.73
CA GLY A 90 8.64 10.42 -2.37
C GLY A 90 9.39 11.65 -1.91
N ASP A 91 9.57 11.82 -0.60
CA ASP A 91 10.32 12.92 -0.01
C ASP A 91 11.79 12.91 -0.44
N GLN A 92 12.45 11.75 -0.38
CA GLN A 92 13.85 11.62 -0.82
C GLN A 92 14.02 11.99 -2.30
N SER A 93 13.10 11.56 -3.17
CA SER A 93 13.14 11.90 -4.59
C SER A 93 12.88 13.39 -4.82
N LEU A 94 11.91 13.97 -4.11
CA LEU A 94 11.57 15.38 -4.23
C LEU A 94 12.72 16.28 -3.73
N GLU A 95 13.30 15.95 -2.58
CA GLU A 95 14.45 16.67 -2.00
C GLU A 95 15.62 16.68 -2.97
N ARG A 96 16.06 15.51 -3.45
CA ARG A 96 17.16 15.40 -4.42
C ARG A 96 16.86 16.16 -5.70
N GLY A 97 15.63 16.06 -6.20
CA GLY A 97 15.20 16.74 -7.41
C GLY A 97 15.22 18.27 -7.28
N LEU A 98 14.80 18.81 -6.14
CA LEU A 98 14.85 20.24 -5.85
C LEU A 98 16.30 20.74 -5.70
N GLN A 99 17.15 19.98 -5.00
CA GLN A 99 18.57 20.32 -4.82
C GLN A 99 19.34 20.33 -6.14
N SER A 100 19.06 19.37 -7.04
CA SER A 100 19.78 19.24 -8.30
C SER A 100 19.12 19.94 -9.49
N GLY A 101 17.94 20.56 -9.30
CA GLY A 101 17.11 21.09 -10.41
C GLY A 101 16.58 20.01 -11.37
N ASN A 102 16.59 18.73 -10.97
CA ASN A 102 16.17 17.63 -11.84
C ASN A 102 14.64 17.45 -11.79
N GLN A 103 13.98 17.85 -12.87
CA GLN A 103 12.52 17.79 -13.00
C GLN A 103 11.97 16.36 -12.93
N TRP A 104 12.69 15.36 -13.43
CA TRP A 104 12.23 13.97 -13.35
C TRP A 104 12.16 13.48 -11.90
N LEU A 105 13.17 13.78 -11.08
CA LEU A 105 13.17 13.43 -9.66
C LEU A 105 12.05 14.13 -8.89
N ILE A 106 11.76 15.39 -9.22
CA ILE A 106 10.63 16.14 -8.66
C ILE A 106 9.30 15.46 -8.99
N GLN A 107 9.08 15.09 -10.26
CA GLN A 107 7.85 14.41 -10.67
C GLN A 107 7.73 13.03 -10.04
N ARG A 108 8.82 12.24 -10.01
CA ARG A 108 8.86 10.94 -9.34
C ARG A 108 8.49 11.06 -7.87
N GLY A 109 9.00 12.08 -7.17
CA GLY A 109 8.66 12.37 -5.79
C GLY A 109 7.16 12.61 -5.61
N ARG A 110 6.57 13.49 -6.42
CA ARG A 110 5.13 13.79 -6.39
C ARG A 110 4.26 12.57 -6.66
N VAL A 111 4.61 11.73 -7.63
CA VAL A 111 3.87 10.50 -7.94
C VAL A 111 3.88 9.55 -6.73
N ARG A 112 5.02 9.40 -6.06
CA ARG A 112 5.14 8.54 -4.87
C ARG A 112 4.33 9.07 -3.68
N ILE A 113 4.34 10.39 -3.46
CA ILE A 113 3.52 11.02 -2.43
C ILE A 113 2.03 10.79 -2.72
N ASN A 114 1.61 10.95 -3.98
CA ASN A 114 0.23 10.67 -4.39
C ASN A 114 -0.14 9.18 -4.16
N LYS A 115 0.76 8.24 -4.46
CA LYS A 115 0.56 6.82 -4.12
C LYS A 115 0.40 6.62 -2.60
N ALA A 116 1.18 7.33 -1.78
CA ALA A 116 1.02 7.29 -0.33
C ALA A 116 -0.39 7.73 0.11
N HIS A 117 -0.95 8.77 -0.50
CA HIS A 117 -2.34 9.19 -0.25
C HIS A 117 -3.36 8.11 -0.67
N TRP A 118 -3.14 7.45 -1.81
CA TRP A 118 -4.00 6.34 -2.25
C TRP A 118 -3.99 5.15 -1.28
N LEU A 119 -2.85 4.86 -0.64
CA LEU A 119 -2.76 3.82 0.40
C LEU A 119 -3.63 4.17 1.60
N LEU A 120 -3.57 5.41 2.07
CA LEU A 120 -4.41 5.86 3.17
C LEU A 120 -5.90 5.82 2.79
N TYR A 121 -6.24 6.34 1.62
CA TYR A 121 -7.61 6.32 1.10
C TYR A 121 -8.14 4.88 0.98
N SER A 122 -7.37 3.96 0.40
CA SER A 122 -7.78 2.57 0.20
C SER A 122 -7.93 1.82 1.52
N GLY A 123 -7.15 2.16 2.55
CA GLY A 123 -7.25 1.55 3.88
C GLY A 123 -8.60 1.81 4.55
N THR A 124 -9.24 2.96 4.26
CA THR A 124 -10.55 3.33 4.85
C THR A 124 -11.70 2.40 4.47
N ARG A 125 -11.47 1.51 3.50
CA ARG A 125 -12.38 0.42 3.16
C ARG A 125 -12.60 -0.57 4.30
N PHE A 126 -11.55 -0.85 5.06
CA PHE A 126 -11.58 -1.88 6.10
C PHE A 126 -12.11 -1.33 7.44
N ASP A 127 -11.94 -0.03 7.67
CA ASP A 127 -12.52 0.69 8.80
C ASP A 127 -12.69 2.16 8.45
N ARG A 128 -13.90 2.71 8.64
CA ARG A 128 -14.19 4.13 8.38
C ARG A 128 -13.51 5.06 9.39
N GLY A 129 -13.19 4.57 10.59
CA GLY A 129 -12.43 5.28 11.62
C GLY A 129 -10.92 5.21 11.42
N PHE A 130 -10.43 4.55 10.36
CA PHE A 130 -9.00 4.30 10.13
C PHE A 130 -8.12 5.56 10.24
N LEU A 131 -8.47 6.65 9.55
CA LEU A 131 -7.61 7.84 9.52
C LEU A 131 -7.52 8.53 10.89
N ASP A 132 -8.57 8.45 11.70
CA ASP A 132 -8.59 9.05 13.03
C ASP A 132 -7.86 8.14 14.04
N ALA A 133 -8.03 6.82 13.93
CA ALA A 133 -7.37 5.85 14.81
C ALA A 133 -5.84 5.81 14.63
N TYR A 134 -5.34 6.16 13.44
CA TYR A 134 -3.90 6.14 13.11
C TYR A 134 -3.34 7.56 12.84
N ALA A 135 -4.05 8.61 13.26
CA ALA A 135 -3.68 9.99 12.95
C ALA A 135 -2.29 10.40 13.47
N ASP A 136 -1.85 9.81 14.58
CA ASP A 136 -0.52 10.01 15.17
C ASP A 136 0.62 9.42 14.34
N GLN A 137 0.31 8.52 13.39
CA GLN A 137 1.26 7.85 12.51
C GLN A 137 1.30 8.43 11.09
N ILE A 138 0.46 9.41 10.78
CA ILE A 138 0.26 9.95 9.42
C ILE A 138 0.58 11.45 9.42
N ASP A 139 1.27 11.95 8.38
CA ASP A 139 1.52 13.39 8.22
C ASP A 139 0.18 14.15 8.14
N GLU A 140 0.03 15.20 8.94
CA GLU A 140 -1.20 15.97 9.04
C GLU A 140 -1.64 16.59 7.69
N ARG A 141 -0.68 16.92 6.81
CA ARG A 141 -0.97 17.42 5.46
C ARG A 141 -1.56 16.32 4.59
N ASP A 142 -1.04 15.10 4.72
CA ASP A 142 -1.54 13.94 3.98
C ASP A 142 -2.95 13.56 4.46
N LEU A 143 -3.20 13.62 5.78
CA LEU A 143 -4.55 13.44 6.34
C LEU A 143 -5.55 14.42 5.73
N ARG A 144 -5.19 15.71 5.62
CA ARG A 144 -6.07 16.71 4.98
C ARG A 144 -6.37 16.39 3.53
N VAL A 145 -5.37 15.96 2.76
CA VAL A 145 -5.56 15.56 1.35
C VAL A 145 -6.53 14.37 1.25
N VAL A 146 -6.29 13.33 2.04
CA VAL A 146 -7.10 12.10 1.99
C VAL A 146 -8.53 12.33 2.50
N ARG A 147 -8.73 13.17 3.52
CA ARG A 147 -10.07 13.60 3.94
C ARG A 147 -10.81 14.32 2.80
N GLY A 148 -10.12 15.15 2.02
CA GLY A 148 -10.69 15.73 0.81
C GLY A 148 -11.07 14.69 -0.26
N TYR A 149 -10.33 13.57 -0.37
CA TYR A 149 -10.72 12.46 -1.25
C TYR A 149 -12.00 11.79 -0.75
N LEU A 150 -12.14 11.58 0.56
CA LEU A 150 -13.36 11.01 1.16
C LEU A 150 -14.58 11.90 0.96
N GLU A 151 -14.45 13.21 1.11
CA GLU A 151 -15.52 14.17 0.82
C GLU A 151 -15.98 14.11 -0.65
N ARG A 152 -15.02 13.92 -1.57
CA ARG A 152 -15.29 13.94 -3.01
C ARG A 152 -15.81 12.62 -3.55
N PHE A 153 -15.27 11.50 -3.07
CA PHE A 153 -15.47 10.17 -3.65
C PHE A 153 -16.18 9.20 -2.71
N GLY A 154 -16.36 9.56 -1.44
CA GLY A 154 -16.76 8.61 -0.41
C GLY A 154 -15.65 7.62 -0.06
N HIS A 155 -16.01 6.63 0.75
CA HIS A 155 -15.12 5.50 1.06
C HIS A 155 -15.06 4.53 -0.12
N PRO A 156 -13.90 3.96 -0.43
CA PRO A 156 -13.79 2.97 -1.49
C PRO A 156 -14.29 1.61 -1.03
N GLU A 157 -15.05 0.91 -1.88
CA GLU A 157 -15.61 -0.40 -1.55
C GLU A 157 -14.65 -1.56 -1.90
N LEU A 158 -14.91 -2.74 -1.34
CA LEU A 158 -14.19 -3.98 -1.65
C LEU A 158 -14.36 -4.43 -3.10
N ASN A 159 -15.49 -4.13 -3.72
CA ASN A 159 -15.79 -4.55 -5.09
C ASN A 159 -15.63 -3.45 -6.15
N ASP A 160 -15.27 -2.22 -5.75
CA ASP A 160 -15.08 -1.13 -6.71
C ASP A 160 -13.89 -1.39 -7.62
N GLU A 161 -14.10 -1.37 -8.94
CA GLU A 161 -13.01 -1.17 -9.89
C GLU A 161 -12.52 0.28 -9.74
N LEU A 162 -11.58 0.51 -8.83
CA LEU A 162 -10.90 1.80 -8.77
C LEU A 162 -10.08 1.93 -10.05
N ILE A 163 -10.50 2.86 -10.91
CA ILE A 163 -9.88 3.20 -12.18
C ILE A 163 -8.44 3.66 -11.90
N ALA A 164 -7.50 2.73 -11.91
CA ALA A 164 -6.10 3.02 -12.11
C ALA A 164 -5.89 3.23 -13.62
N LYS A 165 -5.92 4.49 -14.04
CA LYS A 165 -5.39 4.94 -15.34
C LYS A 165 -4.30 5.96 -15.11
#